data_AF-A0A4Y9KXQ0-F1
#
_entry.id   AF-A0A4Y9KXQ0-F1
#
_cell.length_a   1.000
_cell.length_b   1.000
_cell.length_c   1.000
_cell.angle_alpha   90.00
_cell.angle_beta   90.00
_cell.angle_gamma   90.00
#
_symmetry.space_group_name_H-M   'P 1'
#
loop_
_entity.id
_entity.type
_entity.pdbx_description
1 polymer ?
#
loop_
_entity_poly.entity_id
_entity_poly.type
_entity_poly.pdbx_seq_one_letter_code
_entity_poly.pdbx_strand_id
1 'polypeptide(L)'
;MIIRNCTIAAALAVGLAGCAAQKVWMKPGAGMEEFNQAKYACLQQGQQPYSTAYVNRYGGTASGGMATNPALYSACMEAGGWALVDNAQSGSPEYAATIKGINEDGRALCRKPEYYAYYSWAPCAVREVSAEQLNDRAHVTAAEKPVYEKVKAEQDDLTARIIATHRQYNEKNGEAFARNIEQAKAMSDIVRQEYLTGKISRGEHNRRRRDIAVSSDTEALRIMRGT
;
A
#
# COMPACT_ATOMS: atom_id res chain seq x y z
N MET A 1 -35.88 -57.84 -23.61
CA MET A 1 -36.46 -57.84 -22.25
C MET A 1 -35.51 -57.00 -21.37
N ILE A 2 -35.68 -55.68 -21.40
CA ILE A 2 -36.32 -54.81 -20.38
C ILE A 2 -35.32 -54.24 -19.35
N ILE A 3 -34.87 -53.00 -19.63
CA ILE A 3 -34.72 -51.77 -18.80
C ILE A 3 -34.04 -51.85 -17.40
N ARG A 4 -32.95 -51.07 -17.18
CA ARG A 4 -32.95 -49.80 -16.38
C ARG A 4 -31.59 -49.13 -16.17
N ASN A 5 -31.50 -47.93 -16.74
CA ASN A 5 -30.62 -46.82 -16.38
C ASN A 5 -30.72 -46.47 -14.89
N CYS A 6 -29.60 -46.09 -14.26
CA CYS A 6 -29.62 -45.26 -13.07
C CYS A 6 -28.57 -44.15 -13.19
N THR A 7 -29.04 -43.06 -13.79
CA THR A 7 -28.45 -41.72 -13.78
C THR A 7 -28.42 -41.21 -12.33
N ILE A 8 -27.25 -40.87 -11.79
CA ILE A 8 -27.15 -39.94 -10.66
C ILE A 8 -26.32 -38.76 -11.12
N ALA A 9 -27.03 -37.75 -11.58
CA ALA A 9 -26.52 -36.40 -11.76
C ALA A 9 -26.44 -35.74 -10.38
N ALA A 10 -25.24 -35.60 -9.83
CA ALA A 10 -24.98 -34.69 -8.72
C ALA A 10 -24.66 -33.31 -9.31
N ALA A 11 -25.69 -32.46 -9.40
CA ALA A 11 -25.55 -31.06 -9.79
C ALA A 11 -24.75 -30.32 -8.71
N LEU A 12 -23.46 -30.10 -8.99
CA LEU A 12 -22.60 -29.22 -8.22
C LEU A 12 -23.04 -27.77 -8.50
N ALA A 13 -23.92 -27.23 -7.66
CA ALA A 13 -24.26 -25.82 -7.65
C ALA A 13 -23.04 -25.03 -7.17
N VAL A 14 -22.14 -24.69 -8.09
CA VAL A 14 -21.06 -23.72 -7.87
C VAL A 14 -21.72 -22.37 -7.64
N GLY A 15 -21.85 -21.99 -6.37
CA GLY A 15 -22.27 -20.67 -5.98
C GLY A 15 -21.33 -19.64 -6.59
N LEU A 16 -21.87 -18.82 -7.49
CA LEU A 16 -21.27 -17.57 -7.96
C LEU A 16 -21.22 -16.59 -6.78
N ALA A 17 -20.36 -16.84 -5.80
CA ALA A 17 -19.93 -15.82 -4.86
C ALA A 17 -19.05 -14.85 -5.66
N GLY A 18 -19.68 -13.87 -6.29
CA GLY A 18 -18.97 -12.79 -6.97
C GLY A 18 -18.01 -12.14 -6.00
N CYS A 19 -16.73 -12.07 -6.38
CA CYS A 19 -15.72 -11.28 -5.70
C CYS A 19 -16.14 -9.81 -5.78
N ALA A 20 -16.97 -9.35 -4.85
CA ALA A 20 -17.24 -7.94 -4.66
C ALA A 20 -15.90 -7.27 -4.32
N ALA A 21 -15.46 -6.35 -5.17
CA ALA A 21 -14.21 -5.63 -4.98
C ALA A 21 -14.17 -5.05 -3.56
N GLN A 22 -13.26 -5.57 -2.73
CA GLN A 22 -13.11 -5.07 -1.37
C GLN A 22 -12.55 -3.65 -1.44
N LYS A 23 -13.20 -2.70 -0.78
CA LYS A 23 -12.66 -1.36 -0.63
C LYS A 23 -11.70 -1.31 0.56
N VAL A 24 -10.59 -0.60 0.40
CA VAL A 24 -9.55 -0.49 1.44
C VAL A 24 -9.32 0.98 1.77
N TRP A 25 -9.14 1.29 3.05
CA TRP A 25 -8.78 2.63 3.50
C TRP A 25 -7.29 2.87 3.32
N MET A 26 -6.92 3.96 2.65
CA MET A 26 -5.54 4.35 2.43
C MET A 26 -5.32 5.84 2.71
N LYS A 27 -4.17 6.17 3.28
CA LYS A 27 -3.70 7.54 3.55
C LYS A 27 -2.22 7.64 3.14
N PRO A 28 -1.78 8.67 2.38
CA PRO A 28 -0.39 8.73 1.91
C PRO A 28 0.58 8.83 3.09
N GLY A 29 1.62 7.99 3.08
CA GLY A 29 2.64 8.00 4.13
C GLY A 29 2.22 7.44 5.49
N ALA A 30 0.95 7.03 5.68
CA ALA A 30 0.49 6.43 6.92
C ALA A 30 0.86 4.94 7.00
N GLY A 31 1.33 4.50 8.17
CA GLY A 31 1.65 3.10 8.44
C GLY A 31 0.44 2.28 8.91
N MET A 32 0.64 0.98 9.09
CA MET A 32 -0.39 0.05 9.63
C MET A 32 -0.78 0.40 11.07
N GLU A 33 0.16 0.89 11.87
CA GLU A 33 -0.11 1.33 13.24
C GLU A 33 -1.06 2.53 13.28
N GLU A 34 -0.78 3.57 12.47
CA GLU A 34 -1.64 4.75 12.33
C GLU A 34 -3.03 4.36 11.81
N PHE A 35 -3.10 3.42 10.85
CA PHE A 35 -4.38 2.88 10.37
C PHE A 35 -5.19 2.25 11.50
N ASN A 36 -4.58 1.36 12.27
CA ASN A 36 -5.27 0.69 13.37
C ASN A 36 -5.74 1.69 14.43
N GLN A 37 -4.91 2.67 14.79
CA GLN A 37 -5.28 3.72 15.73
C GLN A 37 -6.48 4.53 15.23
N ALA A 38 -6.44 5.01 13.98
CA ALA A 38 -7.53 5.77 13.38
C ALA A 38 -8.81 4.92 13.27
N LYS A 39 -8.69 3.66 12.83
CA LYS A 39 -9.80 2.71 12.75
C LYS A 39 -10.49 2.54 14.10
N TYR A 40 -9.75 2.28 15.18
CA TYR A 40 -10.35 2.09 16.50
C TYR A 40 -10.98 3.38 17.03
N ALA A 41 -10.33 4.52 16.84
CA ALA A 41 -10.89 5.82 17.22
C ALA A 41 -12.21 6.12 16.48
N CYS A 42 -12.23 5.92 15.16
CA CYS A 42 -13.44 6.13 14.36
C CYS A 42 -14.53 5.09 14.61
N LEU A 43 -14.17 3.84 14.93
CA LEU A 43 -15.15 2.83 15.34
C LEU A 43 -15.86 3.25 16.63
N GLN A 44 -15.14 3.82 17.60
CA GLN A 44 -15.74 4.30 18.85
C GLN A 44 -16.67 5.49 18.59
N GLN A 45 -16.27 6.46 17.76
CA GLN A 45 -17.10 7.62 17.41
C GLN A 45 -18.33 7.22 16.59
N GLY A 46 -18.22 6.18 15.77
CA GLY A 46 -19.33 5.68 14.97
C GLY A 46 -20.33 4.82 15.75
N GLN A 47 -20.09 4.47 17.02
CA GLN A 47 -21.05 3.68 17.79
C GLN A 47 -22.31 4.51 18.10
N GLN A 48 -23.47 4.02 17.68
CA GLN A 48 -24.76 4.59 18.05
C GLN A 48 -25.62 3.52 18.74
N PRO A 49 -26.35 3.88 19.82
CA PRO A 49 -27.33 2.97 20.38
C PRO A 49 -28.48 2.79 19.38
N TYR A 50 -28.96 1.56 19.25
CA TYR A 50 -30.21 1.26 18.55
C TYR A 50 -31.13 0.51 19.49
N SER A 51 -32.43 0.75 19.34
CA SER A 51 -33.48 0.03 20.04
C SER A 51 -34.61 -0.22 19.05
N THR A 52 -34.93 -1.47 18.81
CA THR A 52 -36.08 -1.89 18.01
C THR A 52 -37.07 -2.60 18.91
N ALA A 53 -38.28 -2.07 18.96
CA ALA A 53 -39.39 -2.71 19.67
C ALA A 53 -40.51 -2.96 18.67
N TYR A 54 -41.00 -4.19 18.62
CA TYR A 54 -42.13 -4.58 17.81
C TYR A 54 -43.20 -5.18 18.72
N VAL A 55 -44.42 -4.66 18.65
CA VAL A 55 -45.56 -5.12 19.44
C VAL A 55 -46.70 -5.48 18.51
N ASN A 56 -47.26 -6.67 18.66
CA ASN A 56 -48.47 -7.11 17.98
C ASN A 56 -49.51 -7.58 19.01
N ARG A 57 -50.71 -7.99 18.56
CA ARG A 57 -51.80 -8.40 19.48
C ARG A 57 -51.51 -9.66 20.30
N TYR A 58 -50.42 -10.37 20.01
CA TYR A 58 -50.05 -11.65 20.63
C TYR A 58 -48.77 -11.56 21.48
N GLY A 59 -48.10 -10.41 21.51
CA GLY A 59 -46.87 -10.19 22.27
C GLY A 59 -45.98 -9.12 21.66
N GLY A 60 -44.90 -8.79 22.36
CA GLY A 60 -43.88 -7.86 21.87
C GLY A 60 -42.47 -8.40 22.04
N THR A 61 -41.58 -8.02 21.13
CA THR A 61 -40.14 -8.22 21.26
C THR A 61 -39.46 -6.86 21.29
N ALA A 62 -38.47 -6.72 22.18
CA ALA A 62 -37.58 -5.57 22.21
C ALA A 62 -36.15 -6.09 22.08
N SER A 63 -35.38 -5.47 21.19
CA SER A 63 -33.96 -5.71 21.03
C SER A 63 -33.25 -4.37 21.06
N GLY A 64 -32.12 -4.30 21.75
CA GLY A 64 -31.30 -3.10 21.82
C GLY A 64 -29.83 -3.46 21.83
N GLY A 65 -29.00 -2.52 21.40
CA GLY A 65 -27.55 -2.69 21.38
C GLY A 65 -26.83 -1.47 20.84
N MET A 66 -25.52 -1.64 20.61
CA MET A 66 -24.71 -0.66 19.89
C MET A 66 -24.50 -1.17 18.46
N ALA A 67 -24.66 -0.28 17.49
CA ALA A 67 -24.31 -0.54 16.11
C ALA A 67 -23.36 0.56 15.61
N THR A 68 -22.39 0.19 14.79
CA THR A 68 -21.56 1.19 14.12
C THR A 68 -22.35 1.83 12.99
N ASN A 69 -22.52 3.14 13.04
CA ASN A 69 -23.03 3.94 11.95
C ASN A 69 -21.95 4.04 10.85
N PRO A 70 -22.15 3.43 9.68
CA PRO A 70 -21.12 3.39 8.63
C PRO A 70 -20.83 4.78 8.04
N ALA A 71 -21.81 5.70 8.04
CA ALA A 71 -21.63 7.05 7.54
C ALA A 71 -20.75 7.87 8.48
N LEU A 72 -20.99 7.79 9.80
CA LEU A 72 -20.14 8.44 10.80
C LEU A 72 -18.72 7.86 10.82
N TYR A 73 -18.60 6.54 10.70
CA TYR A 73 -17.29 5.89 10.61
C TYR A 73 -16.52 6.37 9.37
N SER A 74 -17.16 6.40 8.21
CA SER A 74 -16.52 6.84 6.95
C SER A 74 -16.14 8.32 7.00
N ALA A 75 -17.02 9.18 7.50
CA ALA A 75 -16.74 10.60 7.68
C ALA A 75 -15.57 10.86 8.64
N CYS A 76 -15.47 10.09 9.74
CA CYS A 76 -14.34 10.17 10.66
C CYS A 76 -13.02 9.76 9.98
N MET A 77 -13.02 8.66 9.22
CA MET A 77 -11.84 8.21 8.49
C MET A 77 -11.40 9.27 7.46
N GLU A 78 -12.34 9.83 6.71
CA GLU A 78 -12.10 10.89 5.73
C GLU A 78 -11.56 12.17 6.37
N ALA A 79 -12.11 12.58 7.53
CA ALA A 79 -11.60 13.70 8.30
C ALA A 79 -10.17 13.47 8.81
N GLY A 80 -9.80 12.21 9.07
CA GLY A 80 -8.43 11.79 9.40
C GLY A 80 -7.46 11.74 8.21
N GLY A 81 -7.92 12.08 7.00
CA GLY A 81 -7.15 12.05 5.76
C GLY A 81 -7.10 10.68 5.08
N TRP A 82 -7.87 9.70 5.56
CA TRP A 82 -8.01 8.40 4.90
C TRP A 82 -9.00 8.52 3.75
N ALA A 83 -8.77 7.77 2.68
CA ALA A 83 -9.80 7.58 1.66
C ALA A 83 -10.06 6.12 1.41
N LEU A 84 -11.33 5.83 1.20
CA LEU A 84 -11.78 4.53 0.77
C LEU A 84 -11.51 4.40 -0.72
N VAL A 85 -10.47 3.66 -1.07
CA VAL A 85 -10.15 3.34 -2.46
C VAL A 85 -10.74 2.00 -2.81
N ASP A 86 -11.24 1.87 -4.03
CA ASP A 86 -11.42 0.54 -4.61
C ASP A 86 -10.03 -0.10 -4.59
N ASN A 87 -9.91 -1.30 -4.02
CA ASN A 87 -8.62 -1.96 -3.97
C ASN A 87 -8.21 -2.22 -5.43
N ALA A 88 -7.41 -1.31 -5.99
CA ALA A 88 -6.86 -1.38 -7.33
C ALA A 88 -5.68 -2.33 -7.41
N GLN A 89 -5.51 -3.19 -6.38
CA GLN A 89 -5.08 -4.56 -6.65
C GLN A 89 -6.03 -5.05 -7.73
N SER A 90 -5.53 -5.10 -8.97
CA SER A 90 -6.26 -5.73 -10.05
C SER A 90 -6.88 -7.01 -9.50
N GLY A 91 -8.13 -7.30 -9.85
CA GLY A 91 -8.83 -8.47 -9.28
C GLY A 91 -8.13 -9.82 -9.50
N SER A 92 -6.93 -9.81 -10.11
CA SER A 92 -5.98 -10.89 -10.28
C SER A 92 -5.14 -11.13 -9.00
N PRO A 93 -5.29 -12.31 -8.37
CA PRO A 93 -4.37 -12.79 -7.33
C PRO A 93 -2.90 -12.81 -7.78
N GLU A 94 -2.64 -13.01 -9.07
CA GLU A 94 -1.30 -13.05 -9.67
C GLU A 94 -0.59 -11.70 -9.54
N TYR A 95 -1.29 -10.58 -9.77
CA TYR A 95 -0.74 -9.24 -9.57
C TYR A 95 -0.35 -9.01 -8.11
N ALA A 96 -1.25 -9.32 -7.18
CA ALA A 96 -1.00 -9.14 -5.76
C ALA A 96 0.21 -10.00 -5.30
N ALA A 97 0.30 -11.25 -5.76
CA ALA A 97 1.43 -12.12 -5.50
C ALA A 97 2.74 -11.57 -6.09
N THR A 98 2.72 -11.08 -7.33
CA THR A 98 3.90 -10.52 -8.01
C THR A 98 4.42 -9.28 -7.30
N ILE A 99 3.56 -8.30 -6.99
CA ILE A 99 3.94 -7.10 -6.25
C ILE A 99 4.45 -7.45 -4.85
N LYS A 100 3.81 -8.41 -4.16
CA LYS A 100 4.29 -8.89 -2.86
C LYS A 100 5.70 -9.46 -2.96
N GLY A 101 5.97 -10.31 -3.95
CA GLY A 101 7.30 -10.88 -4.19
C GLY A 101 8.36 -9.80 -4.44
N ILE A 102 8.06 -8.82 -5.30
CA ILE A 102 9.00 -7.72 -5.57
C ILE A 102 9.27 -6.89 -4.30
N ASN A 103 8.24 -6.63 -3.47
CA ASN A 103 8.42 -5.94 -2.20
C ASN A 103 9.23 -6.76 -1.18
N GLU A 104 9.11 -8.09 -1.20
CA GLU A 104 9.94 -8.99 -0.38
C GLU A 104 11.40 -8.98 -0.83
N ASP A 105 11.66 -9.01 -2.15
CA ASP A 105 13.00 -8.86 -2.73
C ASP A 105 13.61 -7.52 -2.33
N GLY A 106 12.85 -6.43 -2.41
CA GLY A 106 13.27 -5.09 -1.98
C GLY A 106 13.64 -5.03 -0.49
N ARG A 107 12.85 -5.65 0.38
CA ARG A 107 13.18 -5.75 1.82
C ARG A 107 14.41 -6.64 2.07
N ALA A 108 14.60 -7.69 1.26
CA ALA A 108 15.77 -8.55 1.36
C ALA A 108 17.05 -7.83 0.95
N LEU A 109 16.99 -6.87 0.03
CA LEU A 109 18.12 -6.04 -0.38
C LEU A 109 18.81 -5.37 0.82
N CYS A 110 18.02 -4.85 1.75
CA CYS A 110 18.52 -4.18 2.94
C CYS A 110 19.25 -5.10 3.93
N ARG A 111 19.04 -6.41 3.80
CA ARG A 111 19.65 -7.43 4.67
C ARG A 111 20.90 -8.07 4.06
N LYS A 112 21.25 -7.75 2.82
CA LYS A 112 22.49 -8.24 2.17
C LYS A 112 23.72 -7.63 2.87
N PRO A 113 24.66 -8.44 3.40
CA PRO A 113 25.83 -7.93 4.14
C PRO A 113 26.68 -6.92 3.36
N GLU A 114 26.80 -7.12 2.06
CA GLU A 114 27.49 -6.22 1.12
C GLU A 114 26.90 -4.80 1.07
N TYR A 115 25.66 -4.58 1.52
CA TYR A 115 24.99 -3.28 1.53
C TYR A 115 24.82 -2.67 2.92
N TYR A 116 25.33 -3.32 3.98
CA TYR A 116 25.19 -2.81 5.35
C TYR A 116 25.78 -1.42 5.54
N ALA A 117 26.91 -1.12 4.88
CA ALA A 117 27.50 0.21 4.94
C ALA A 117 26.52 1.29 4.43
N TYR A 118 25.79 1.03 3.35
CA TYR A 118 24.78 1.94 2.82
C TYR A 118 23.56 2.05 3.75
N TYR A 119 23.01 0.91 4.19
CA TYR A 119 21.82 0.89 5.04
C TYR A 119 22.07 1.26 6.51
N SER A 120 23.33 1.50 6.90
CA SER A 120 23.66 2.01 8.23
C SER A 120 23.19 3.46 8.44
N TRP A 121 23.09 4.25 7.36
CA TRP A 121 22.70 5.66 7.41
C TRP A 121 21.48 5.97 6.52
N ALA A 122 21.19 5.14 5.51
CA ALA A 122 19.99 5.23 4.70
C ALA A 122 18.94 4.25 5.24
N PRO A 123 17.70 4.70 5.52
CA PRO A 123 16.66 3.77 5.94
C PRO A 123 16.29 2.82 4.80
N CYS A 124 16.02 1.56 5.15
CA CYS A 124 15.52 0.57 4.20
C CYS A 124 14.13 0.98 3.67
N ALA A 125 13.21 1.25 4.60
CA ALA A 125 11.93 1.85 4.29
C ALA A 125 12.08 3.38 4.35
N VAL A 126 12.00 4.05 3.20
CA VAL A 126 12.23 5.51 3.12
C VAL A 126 11.29 6.33 4.01
N ARG A 127 10.13 5.76 4.37
CA ARG A 127 9.16 6.33 5.32
C ARG A 127 9.65 6.35 6.77
N GLU A 128 10.49 5.39 7.13
CA GLU A 128 10.96 5.15 8.49
C GLU A 128 12.28 5.88 8.75
N VAL A 129 12.51 7.00 8.06
CA VAL A 129 13.71 7.82 8.28
C VAL A 129 13.69 8.43 9.68
N SER A 130 14.74 8.18 10.45
CA SER A 130 14.84 8.70 11.82
C SER A 130 15.24 10.19 11.85
N ALA A 131 15.04 10.84 13.00
CA ALA A 131 15.46 12.22 13.18
C ALA A 131 16.99 12.37 13.04
N GLU A 132 17.76 11.39 13.52
CA GLU A 132 19.23 11.34 13.39
C GLU A 132 19.62 11.25 11.91
N GLN A 133 18.98 10.34 11.16
CA GLN A 133 19.22 10.17 9.72
C GLN A 133 18.86 11.41 8.91
N LEU A 134 17.85 12.19 9.32
CA LEU A 134 17.46 13.46 8.68
C LEU A 134 18.42 14.62 9.00
N ASN A 135 19.16 14.52 10.10
CA ASN A 135 20.10 15.54 10.56
C ASN A 135 21.57 15.20 10.24
N ASP A 136 21.83 14.07 9.57
CA ASP A 136 23.17 13.67 9.16
C ASP A 136 23.78 14.66 8.14
N ARG A 137 24.88 15.31 8.54
CA ARG A 137 25.62 16.29 7.72
C ARG A 137 26.80 15.67 6.97
N ALA A 138 27.06 14.37 7.13
CA ALA A 138 28.10 13.69 6.39
C ALA A 138 27.79 13.69 4.89
N HIS A 139 28.84 13.74 4.08
CA HIS A 139 28.77 13.63 2.63
C HIS A 139 29.29 12.26 2.19
N VAL A 140 29.03 11.90 0.93
CA VAL A 140 29.50 10.64 0.37
C VAL A 140 31.04 10.54 0.47
N THR A 141 31.52 9.38 0.89
CA THR A 141 32.94 9.03 0.89
C THR A 141 33.30 8.24 -0.37
N ALA A 142 34.58 8.22 -0.75
CA ALA A 142 35.04 7.45 -1.90
C ALA A 142 34.74 5.94 -1.76
N ALA A 143 34.78 5.41 -0.53
CA ALA A 143 34.50 4.00 -0.23
C ALA A 143 33.01 3.65 -0.39
N GLU A 144 32.10 4.61 -0.23
CA GLU A 144 30.66 4.36 -0.34
C GLU A 144 30.16 4.32 -1.78
N LYS A 145 30.75 5.10 -2.69
CA LYS A 145 30.32 5.18 -4.09
C LYS A 145 30.13 3.81 -4.75
N PRO A 146 31.09 2.85 -4.70
CA PRO A 146 30.89 1.55 -5.34
C PRO A 146 29.77 0.71 -4.69
N VAL A 147 29.57 0.80 -3.38
CA VAL A 147 28.45 0.13 -2.69
C VAL A 147 27.12 0.74 -3.12
N TYR A 148 27.09 2.07 -3.20
CA TYR A 148 25.92 2.82 -3.64
C TYR A 148 25.50 2.41 -5.06
N GLU A 149 26.43 2.38 -6.01
CA GLU A 149 26.11 2.00 -7.41
C GLU A 149 25.56 0.57 -7.52
N LYS A 150 26.05 -0.37 -6.70
CA LYS A 150 25.48 -1.72 -6.64
C LYS A 150 24.04 -1.71 -6.14
N VAL A 151 23.77 -1.00 -5.03
CA VAL A 151 22.41 -0.83 -4.50
C VAL A 151 21.50 -0.18 -5.52
N LYS A 152 22.00 0.82 -6.26
CA LYS A 152 21.27 1.48 -7.34
C LYS A 152 20.84 0.49 -8.42
N ALA A 153 21.76 -0.34 -8.91
CA ALA A 153 21.45 -1.31 -9.97
C ALA A 153 20.34 -2.28 -9.55
N GLU A 154 20.39 -2.78 -8.31
CA GLU A 154 19.37 -3.67 -7.76
C GLU A 154 18.02 -2.95 -7.58
N GLN A 155 18.04 -1.69 -7.12
CA GLN A 155 16.84 -0.86 -7.01
C GLN A 155 16.22 -0.55 -8.37
N ASP A 156 17.04 -0.30 -9.39
CA ASP A 156 16.59 -0.03 -10.75
C ASP A 156 15.91 -1.28 -11.35
N ASP A 157 16.46 -2.48 -11.14
CA ASP A 157 15.84 -3.74 -11.54
C ASP A 157 14.47 -3.95 -10.87
N LEU A 158 14.40 -3.80 -9.55
CA LEU A 158 13.15 -3.90 -8.80
C LEU A 158 12.11 -2.89 -9.31
N THR A 159 12.53 -1.65 -9.56
CA THR A 159 11.65 -0.59 -10.07
C THR A 159 11.13 -0.94 -11.47
N ALA A 160 11.98 -1.45 -12.36
CA ALA A 160 11.58 -1.88 -13.69
C ALA A 160 10.55 -3.04 -13.62
N ARG A 161 10.75 -4.00 -12.72
CA ARG A 161 9.80 -5.10 -12.47
C ARG A 161 8.45 -4.58 -11.97
N ILE A 162 8.44 -3.62 -11.04
CA ILE A 162 7.18 -2.99 -10.55
C ILE A 162 6.45 -2.28 -11.70
N ILE A 163 7.16 -1.46 -12.48
CA ILE A 163 6.60 -0.74 -13.63
C ILE A 163 5.98 -1.72 -14.64
N ALA A 164 6.71 -2.76 -15.02
CA ALA A 164 6.22 -3.79 -15.93
C ALA A 164 4.97 -4.50 -15.37
N THR A 165 4.98 -4.81 -14.07
CA THR A 165 3.85 -5.47 -13.39
C THR A 165 2.60 -4.58 -13.39
N HIS A 166 2.73 -3.28 -13.14
CA HIS A 166 1.61 -2.35 -13.23
C HIS A 166 1.02 -2.30 -14.64
N ARG A 167 1.88 -2.16 -15.66
CA ARG A 167 1.43 -2.14 -17.08
C ARG A 167 0.74 -3.44 -17.47
N GLN A 168 1.26 -4.58 -17.03
CA GLN A 168 0.76 -5.89 -17.42
C GLN A 168 -0.61 -6.22 -16.83
N TYR A 169 -0.81 -5.95 -15.53
CA TYR A 169 -1.96 -6.50 -14.81
C TYR A 169 -3.02 -5.47 -14.40
N ASN A 170 -2.74 -4.17 -14.53
CA ASN A 170 -3.68 -3.13 -14.14
C ASN A 170 -4.16 -2.37 -15.38
N GLU A 171 -5.14 -2.93 -16.10
CA GLU A 171 -5.63 -2.35 -17.36
C GLU A 171 -6.13 -0.91 -17.22
N LYS A 172 -6.79 -0.59 -16.09
CA LYS A 172 -7.40 0.72 -15.88
C LYS A 172 -6.38 1.80 -15.53
N ASN A 173 -5.49 1.50 -14.58
CA ASN A 173 -4.62 2.49 -13.94
C ASN A 173 -3.12 2.18 -14.11
N GLY A 174 -2.77 1.03 -14.68
CA GLY A 174 -1.41 0.50 -14.72
C GLY A 174 -0.42 1.41 -15.41
N GLU A 175 -0.81 2.00 -16.54
CA GLU A 175 0.02 2.94 -17.26
C GLU A 175 0.20 4.27 -16.48
N ALA A 176 -0.82 4.73 -15.75
CA ALA A 176 -0.69 5.90 -14.89
C ALA A 176 0.24 5.63 -13.69
N PHE A 177 0.13 4.47 -13.06
CA PHE A 177 1.04 4.04 -11.99
C PHE A 177 2.47 3.92 -12.49
N ALA A 178 2.68 3.28 -13.64
CA ALA A 178 3.99 3.14 -14.26
C ALA A 178 4.65 4.52 -14.47
N ARG A 179 3.93 5.49 -15.03
CA ARG A 179 4.44 6.86 -15.22
C ARG A 179 4.76 7.57 -13.90
N ASN A 180 3.91 7.44 -12.89
CA ASN A 180 4.19 7.99 -11.55
C ASN A 180 5.49 7.42 -10.98
N ILE A 181 5.71 6.11 -11.11
CA ILE A 181 6.93 5.44 -10.64
C ILE A 181 8.15 5.89 -11.46
N GLU A 182 8.03 5.99 -12.79
CA GLU A 182 9.10 6.49 -13.67
C GLU A 182 9.52 7.93 -13.32
N GLN A 183 8.56 8.80 -13.04
CA GLN A 183 8.81 10.18 -12.60
C GLN A 183 9.50 10.22 -11.22
N ALA A 184 9.00 9.44 -10.26
CA ALA A 184 9.62 9.33 -8.93
C ALA A 184 11.06 8.80 -9.03
N LYS A 185 11.29 7.81 -9.91
CA LYS A 185 12.61 7.26 -10.19
C LYS A 185 13.54 8.34 -10.77
N ALA A 186 13.11 9.10 -11.77
CA ALA A 186 13.90 10.16 -12.37
C ALA A 186 14.31 11.23 -11.35
N MET A 187 13.38 11.64 -10.48
CA MET A 187 13.69 12.55 -9.37
C MET A 187 14.67 11.94 -8.36
N SER A 188 14.52 10.65 -8.06
CA SER A 188 15.46 9.93 -7.19
C SER A 188 16.85 9.81 -7.81
N ASP A 189 16.96 9.63 -9.13
CA ASP A 189 18.23 9.60 -9.86
C ASP A 189 18.97 10.95 -9.76
N ILE A 190 18.25 12.07 -9.85
CA ILE A 190 18.81 13.41 -9.63
C ILE A 190 19.35 13.53 -8.19
N VAL A 191 18.53 13.24 -7.18
CA VAL A 191 18.92 13.34 -5.76
C VAL A 191 20.12 12.44 -5.44
N ARG A 192 20.18 11.26 -6.07
CA ARG A 192 21.31 10.35 -5.98
C ARG A 192 22.57 10.94 -6.58
N GLN A 193 22.50 11.48 -7.79
CA GLN A 193 23.66 12.09 -8.43
C GLN A 193 24.21 13.27 -7.62
N GLU A 194 23.32 14.11 -7.07
CA GLU A 194 23.73 15.21 -6.18
C GLU A 194 24.43 14.68 -4.91
N TYR A 195 23.97 13.56 -4.34
CA TYR A 195 24.66 12.94 -3.22
C TYR A 195 26.04 12.38 -3.61
N LEU A 196 26.12 11.63 -4.72
CA LEU A 196 27.36 10.99 -5.20
C LEU A 196 28.44 11.99 -5.64
N THR A 197 28.03 13.20 -6.05
CA THR A 197 28.92 14.32 -6.36
C THR A 197 29.29 15.15 -5.13
N GLY A 198 28.72 14.84 -3.95
CA GLY A 198 28.97 15.57 -2.71
C GLY A 198 28.26 16.92 -2.64
N LYS A 199 27.28 17.20 -3.50
CA LYS A 199 26.51 18.45 -3.51
C LYS A 199 25.53 18.54 -2.34
N ILE A 200 25.05 17.40 -1.84
CA ILE A 200 24.12 17.32 -0.69
C ILE A 200 24.64 16.33 0.35
N SER A 201 24.26 16.52 1.62
CA SER A 201 24.57 15.60 2.71
C SER A 201 23.66 14.36 2.71
N ARG A 202 24.00 13.35 3.52
CA ARG A 202 23.16 12.17 3.76
C ARG A 202 21.76 12.52 4.27
N GLY A 203 21.67 13.45 5.21
CA GLY A 203 20.40 13.91 5.76
C GLY A 203 19.50 14.59 4.72
N GLU A 204 20.08 15.43 3.86
CA GLU A 204 19.35 16.04 2.75
C GLU A 204 18.94 14.98 1.71
N HIS A 205 19.82 14.02 1.40
CA HIS A 205 19.52 12.89 0.53
C HIS A 205 18.32 12.06 1.05
N ASN A 206 18.35 11.70 2.33
CA ASN A 206 17.28 10.93 2.98
C ASN A 206 15.96 11.69 3.01
N ARG A 207 15.99 12.99 3.33
CA ARG A 207 14.82 13.87 3.33
C ARG A 207 14.16 13.91 1.95
N ARG A 208 14.94 14.20 0.90
CA ARG A 208 14.40 14.30 -0.46
C ARG A 208 13.86 12.97 -0.97
N ARG A 209 14.51 11.85 -0.66
CA ARG A 209 13.98 10.51 -0.98
C ARG A 209 12.61 10.28 -0.32
N ARG A 210 12.46 10.65 0.96
CA ARG A 210 11.18 10.55 1.68
C ARG A 210 10.12 11.43 1.01
N ASP A 211 10.46 12.66 0.68
CA ASP A 211 9.51 13.61 0.09
C ASP A 211 9.06 13.15 -1.32
N ILE A 212 9.98 12.61 -2.14
CA ILE A 212 9.64 11.96 -3.41
C ILE A 212 8.67 10.80 -3.18
N ALA A 213 8.96 9.94 -2.21
CA ALA A 213 8.03 8.86 -1.86
C ALA A 213 6.66 9.44 -1.45
N VAL A 214 6.59 10.50 -0.63
CA VAL A 214 5.30 11.11 -0.18
C VAL A 214 4.51 11.57 -1.39
N SER A 215 5.16 12.28 -2.30
CA SER A 215 4.56 12.78 -3.52
C SER A 215 4.05 11.62 -4.40
N SER A 216 4.84 10.56 -4.56
CA SER A 216 4.46 9.41 -5.39
C SER A 216 3.28 8.64 -4.79
N ASP A 217 3.21 8.47 -3.47
CA ASP A 217 2.04 7.85 -2.81
C ASP A 217 0.79 8.71 -2.95
N THR A 218 0.94 10.03 -2.84
CA THR A 218 -0.17 10.97 -3.01
C THR A 218 -0.74 10.89 -4.41
N GLU A 219 0.14 10.85 -5.42
CA GLU A 219 -0.26 10.67 -6.81
C GLU A 219 -0.85 9.28 -7.07
N ALA A 220 -0.30 8.23 -6.45
CA ALA A 220 -0.86 6.88 -6.51
C ALA A 220 -2.29 6.83 -5.97
N LEU A 221 -2.59 7.52 -4.86
CA LEU A 221 -3.97 7.65 -4.36
C LEU A 221 -4.85 8.40 -5.33
N ARG A 222 -4.36 9.49 -5.94
CA ARG A 222 -5.10 10.27 -6.93
C ARG A 222 -5.48 9.38 -8.13
N ILE A 223 -4.53 8.62 -8.66
CA ILE A 223 -4.74 7.65 -9.75
C ILE A 223 -5.83 6.62 -9.36
N MET A 224 -5.81 6.08 -8.14
CA MET A 224 -6.83 5.13 -7.68
C MET A 224 -8.22 5.73 -7.58
N ARG A 225 -8.33 7.00 -7.19
CA ARG A 225 -9.61 7.72 -7.08
C ARG A 225 -10.18 8.11 -8.44
N GLY A 226 -9.36 8.12 -9.50
CA GLY A 226 -9.78 8.54 -10.84
C GLY A 226 -10.12 10.02 -10.96
N THR A 227 -9.55 10.85 -10.07
CA THR A 227 -9.70 12.32 -10.03
C THR A 227 -8.45 12.99 -10.55
#